data_AF-A0A0N4XLS8-F1
#
_entry.id   AF-A0A0N4XLS8-F1
#
_cell.length_a   1.000
_cell.length_b   1.000
_cell.length_c   1.000
_cell.angle_alpha   90.00
_cell.angle_beta   90.00
_cell.angle_gamma   90.00
#
_symmetry.space_group_name_H-M   'P 1'
#
loop_
_entity.id
_entity.type
_entity.pdbx_description
1 polymer ?
#
loop_
_entity_poly.entity_id
_entity_poly.type
_entity_poly.pdbx_seq_one_letter_code
_entity_poly.pdbx_strand_id
1 'polypeptide(L)'
;MKQLLSSLRAQAQKLMGALQMANVQRSVADTCICAGVGNPNADLLVCVLCRAKYHGSCCEWDPFFERLPEGIYLCVRCLRGRRPCIEDVQAACGLAHFSSLEATLVRELLSRARELSADARSLVTAISKAGTVSDELQQRARSVIESVLACEVFDAEVFPMLVPFIRMYCSDMLEEQKGAWIEMQNRPLRSSPLRTLFVRSKRGKRNSHGKLPSKKERKRSRVVYHHDDEQCSADTCLKPFGELLILYRLLNCGQIPR
;
A
#
# COMPACT_ATOMS: atom_id res chain seq x y z
N MET A 1 22.18 14.87 7.86
CA MET A 1 20.80 14.32 7.86
C MET A 1 19.98 14.76 6.64
N LYS A 2 19.79 16.06 6.39
CA LYS A 2 18.97 16.56 5.25
C LYS A 2 19.38 16.01 3.87
N GLN A 3 20.68 15.99 3.55
CA GLN A 3 21.19 15.44 2.29
C GLN A 3 20.97 13.93 2.16
N LEU A 4 21.10 13.18 3.26
CA LEU A 4 20.80 11.75 3.28
C LEU A 4 19.31 11.50 3.00
N LEU A 5 18.43 12.28 3.65
CA LEU A 5 16.99 12.18 3.44
C LEU A 5 16.59 12.54 2.02
N SER A 6 17.19 13.56 1.40
CA SER A 6 16.92 13.89 0.00
C SER A 6 17.39 12.79 -0.96
N SER A 7 18.57 12.19 -0.72
CA SER A 7 19.06 11.05 -1.49
C SER A 7 18.14 9.82 -1.35
N LEU A 8 17.68 9.51 -0.14
CA LEU A 8 16.74 8.41 0.12
C LEU A 8 15.41 8.63 -0.59
N ARG A 9 14.87 9.87 -0.57
CA ARG A 9 13.63 10.22 -1.27
C ARG A 9 13.78 10.06 -2.79
N ALA A 10 14.89 10.52 -3.36
CA ALA A 10 15.18 10.34 -4.79
C ALA A 10 15.31 8.86 -5.16
N GLN A 11 15.93 8.05 -4.29
CA GLN A 11 16.02 6.60 -4.50
C GLN A 11 14.66 5.92 -4.41
N ALA A 12 13.82 6.28 -3.44
CA ALA A 12 12.46 5.75 -3.30
C ALA A 12 11.60 6.05 -4.55
N GLN A 13 11.71 7.26 -5.11
CA GLN A 13 11.01 7.62 -6.34
C GLN A 13 11.49 6.79 -7.54
N LYS A 14 12.81 6.59 -7.69
CA LYS A 14 13.37 5.72 -8.74
C LYS A 14 12.90 4.27 -8.60
N LEU A 15 12.87 3.75 -7.37
CA LEU A 15 12.39 2.40 -7.09
C LEU A 15 10.90 2.24 -7.40
N MET A 16 10.08 3.25 -7.13
CA MET A 16 8.65 3.23 -7.49
C MET A 16 8.48 3.14 -9.01
N GLY A 17 9.17 3.98 -9.78
CA GLY A 17 9.12 3.92 -11.25
C GLY A 17 9.58 2.56 -11.80
N ALA A 18 10.68 2.02 -11.27
CA ALA A 18 11.14 0.68 -11.64
C ALA A 18 10.12 -0.43 -11.31
N LEU A 19 9.47 -0.34 -10.14
CA LEU A 19 8.42 -1.27 -9.73
C LEU A 19 7.20 -1.19 -10.65
N GLN A 20 6.76 0.02 -11.01
CA GLN A 20 5.65 0.21 -11.94
C GLN A 20 5.95 -0.42 -13.30
N MET A 21 7.13 -0.14 -13.89
CA MET A 21 7.55 -0.74 -15.16
C MET A 21 7.56 -2.27 -15.10
N ALA A 22 8.12 -2.84 -14.03
CA ALA A 22 8.15 -4.28 -13.84
C ALA A 22 6.74 -4.87 -13.70
N ASN A 23 5.85 -4.22 -12.97
CA ASN A 23 4.50 -4.72 -12.74
C ASN A 23 3.58 -4.59 -13.97
N VAL A 24 3.81 -3.60 -14.84
CA VAL A 24 3.14 -3.51 -16.14
C VAL A 24 3.43 -4.75 -16.99
N GLN A 25 4.67 -5.24 -16.97
CA GLN A 25 5.09 -6.43 -17.73
C GLN A 25 4.66 -7.75 -17.09
N ARG A 26 4.48 -7.77 -15.76
CA ARG A 26 4.07 -8.97 -15.02
C ARG A 26 2.63 -9.36 -15.33
N SER A 27 2.40 -10.67 -15.34
CA SER A 27 1.06 -11.23 -15.45
C SER A 27 0.32 -11.11 -14.11
N VAL A 28 -1.01 -11.27 -14.13
CA VAL A 28 -1.80 -11.36 -12.89
C VAL A 28 -1.35 -12.53 -12.01
N ALA A 29 -0.79 -13.61 -12.57
CA ALA A 29 -0.27 -14.74 -11.81
C ALA A 29 0.95 -14.36 -10.96
N ASP A 30 1.73 -13.36 -11.39
CA ASP A 30 2.93 -12.89 -10.69
C ASP A 30 2.61 -11.85 -9.60
N THR A 31 1.52 -11.10 -9.76
CA THR A 31 1.19 -9.98 -8.88
C THR A 31 0.03 -10.24 -7.93
N CYS A 32 -0.96 -11.06 -8.33
CA CYS A 32 -2.14 -11.32 -7.54
C CYS A 32 -1.84 -12.23 -6.35
N ILE A 33 -2.55 -12.02 -5.24
CA ILE A 33 -2.38 -12.82 -4.01
C ILE A 33 -2.69 -14.32 -4.19
N CYS A 34 -3.43 -14.70 -5.24
CA CYS A 34 -3.76 -16.09 -5.54
C CYS A 34 -2.64 -16.83 -6.28
N ALA A 35 -1.56 -16.15 -6.67
CA ALA A 35 -0.42 -16.74 -7.38
C ALA A 35 -0.83 -17.58 -8.61
N GLY A 36 -1.78 -17.08 -9.41
CA GLY A 36 -2.24 -17.74 -10.63
C GLY A 36 -3.31 -18.82 -10.47
N VAL A 37 -3.78 -19.10 -9.25
CA VAL A 37 -4.86 -20.09 -8.99
C VAL A 37 -6.25 -19.51 -9.29
N GLY A 38 -6.36 -18.20 -9.49
CA GLY A 38 -7.61 -17.52 -9.82
C GLY A 38 -8.14 -17.85 -11.21
N ASN A 39 -9.40 -17.46 -11.48
CA ASN A 39 -9.99 -17.56 -12.81
C ASN A 39 -9.21 -16.64 -13.79
N PRO A 40 -8.60 -17.17 -14.87
CA PRO A 40 -7.82 -16.39 -15.81
C PRO A 40 -8.65 -15.35 -16.58
N ASN A 41 -9.97 -15.54 -16.66
CA ASN A 41 -10.91 -14.65 -17.34
C ASN A 41 -11.64 -13.71 -16.37
N ALA A 42 -11.22 -13.64 -15.10
CA ALA A 42 -11.84 -12.71 -14.16
C ALA A 42 -11.39 -11.27 -14.43
N ASP A 43 -12.30 -10.32 -14.20
CA ASP A 43 -12.00 -8.91 -14.30
C ASP A 43 -10.88 -8.53 -13.32
N LEU A 44 -10.02 -7.63 -13.78
CA LEU A 44 -8.81 -7.25 -13.07
C LEU A 44 -8.93 -5.85 -12.48
N LEU A 45 -8.36 -5.69 -11.29
CA LEU A 45 -8.05 -4.42 -10.68
C LEU A 45 -6.55 -4.15 -10.79
N VAL A 46 -6.19 -2.98 -11.29
CA VAL A 46 -4.81 -2.50 -11.41
C VAL A 46 -4.58 -1.44 -10.36
N CYS A 47 -3.57 -1.64 -9.53
CA CYS A 47 -3.21 -0.66 -8.50
C CYS A 47 -2.70 0.62 -9.16
N VAL A 48 -3.33 1.77 -8.89
CA VAL A 48 -2.94 3.06 -9.49
C VAL A 48 -1.49 3.46 -9.16
N LEU A 49 -1.00 3.08 -7.98
CA LEU A 49 0.34 3.44 -7.53
C LEU A 49 1.41 2.50 -8.08
N CYS A 50 1.32 1.19 -7.83
CA CYS A 50 2.40 0.26 -8.19
C CYS A 50 2.15 -0.49 -9.51
N ARG A 51 1.00 -0.30 -10.17
CA ARG A 51 0.60 -0.94 -11.43
C ARG A 51 0.50 -2.47 -11.40
N ALA A 52 0.52 -3.07 -10.21
CA ALA A 52 0.29 -4.50 -10.05
C ALA A 52 -1.17 -4.87 -10.34
N LYS A 53 -1.38 -6.01 -11.01
CA LYS A 53 -2.68 -6.52 -11.45
C LYS A 53 -3.22 -7.55 -10.45
N TYR A 54 -4.51 -7.50 -10.15
CA TYR A 54 -5.17 -8.40 -9.20
C TYR A 54 -6.51 -8.82 -9.77
N HIS A 55 -6.94 -10.06 -9.52
CA HIS A 55 -8.33 -10.42 -9.78
C HIS A 55 -9.24 -9.63 -8.83
N GLY A 56 -10.37 -9.09 -9.32
CA GLY A 56 -11.35 -8.41 -8.46
C GLY A 56 -11.86 -9.29 -7.32
N SER A 57 -12.00 -10.60 -7.58
CA SER A 57 -12.36 -11.64 -6.59
C SER A 57 -11.33 -11.86 -5.48
N CYS A 58 -10.09 -11.45 -5.71
CA CYS A 58 -8.97 -11.54 -4.76
C CYS A 58 -8.73 -10.24 -3.98
N CYS A 59 -9.51 -9.20 -4.25
CA CYS A 59 -9.40 -7.91 -3.57
C CYS A 59 -10.48 -7.78 -2.50
N GLU A 60 -10.15 -7.08 -1.41
CA GLU A 60 -11.09 -6.74 -0.34
C GLU A 60 -11.38 -5.25 -0.39
N TRP A 61 -12.64 -4.90 -0.11
CA TRP A 61 -13.04 -3.51 0.07
C TRP A 61 -12.43 -2.94 1.37
N ASP A 62 -11.98 -1.70 1.29
CA ASP A 62 -11.53 -0.91 2.44
C ASP A 62 -12.28 0.44 2.40
N PRO A 63 -12.82 0.93 3.53
CA PRO A 63 -13.51 2.22 3.58
C PRO A 63 -12.66 3.41 3.10
N PHE A 64 -11.32 3.30 3.08
CA PHE A 64 -10.46 4.32 2.48
C PHE A 64 -10.78 4.58 1.00
N PHE A 65 -11.30 3.59 0.26
CA PHE A 65 -11.71 3.76 -1.14
C PHE A 65 -12.85 4.77 -1.31
N GLU A 66 -13.65 5.05 -0.27
CA GLU A 66 -14.70 6.09 -0.31
C GLU A 66 -14.12 7.50 -0.47
N ARG A 67 -12.82 7.67 -0.16
CA ARG A 67 -12.08 8.94 -0.32
C ARG A 67 -11.45 9.08 -1.70
N LEU A 68 -11.52 8.05 -2.53
CA LEU A 68 -10.91 7.97 -3.86
C LEU A 68 -12.00 8.11 -4.95
N PRO A 69 -11.65 8.58 -6.16
CA PRO A 69 -12.57 8.49 -7.29
C PRO A 69 -13.00 7.04 -7.52
N GLU A 70 -14.28 6.87 -7.89
CA GLU A 70 -14.83 5.57 -8.30
C GLU A 70 -13.92 4.89 -9.34
N GLY A 71 -13.73 3.58 -9.18
CA GLY A 71 -12.83 2.81 -10.03
C GLY A 71 -11.36 2.87 -9.65
N ILE A 72 -10.91 3.76 -8.74
CA ILE A 72 -9.53 3.74 -8.26
C ILE A 72 -9.33 2.55 -7.33
N TYR A 73 -8.24 1.82 -7.58
CA TYR A 73 -7.78 0.75 -6.72
C TYR A 73 -6.35 0.98 -6.22
N LEU A 74 -6.15 0.76 -4.92
CA LEU A 74 -4.85 0.63 -4.27
C LEU A 74 -4.75 -0.79 -3.70
N CYS A 75 -3.73 -1.54 -4.11
CA CYS A 75 -3.54 -2.88 -3.55
C CYS A 75 -3.21 -2.83 -2.07
N VAL A 76 -3.43 -3.93 -1.34
CA VAL A 76 -3.17 -4.03 0.11
C VAL A 76 -1.77 -3.52 0.52
N ARG A 77 -0.75 -3.70 -0.33
CA ARG A 77 0.62 -3.25 -0.08
C ARG A 77 0.80 -1.73 -0.20
N CYS A 78 0.06 -1.10 -1.09
CA CYS A 78 0.07 0.35 -1.29
C CYS A 78 -0.93 1.03 -0.36
N LEU A 79 -2.06 0.37 -0.10
CA LEU A 79 -3.08 0.85 0.79
C LEU A 79 -2.61 0.84 2.24
N ARG A 80 -1.76 -0.15 2.63
CA ARG A 80 -1.19 -0.33 3.99
C ARG A 80 -2.08 0.33 5.04
N GLY A 81 -3.29 -0.23 5.11
CA GLY A 81 -4.47 0.43 5.64
C GLY A 81 -4.17 1.10 6.97
N ARG A 82 -4.64 2.35 7.10
CA ARG A 82 -4.44 3.27 8.23
C ARG A 82 -3.15 4.07 8.20
N ARG A 83 -2.87 4.72 7.06
CA ARG A 83 -2.01 5.90 7.09
C ARG A 83 -2.60 6.89 8.08
N PRO A 84 -1.89 7.25 9.17
CA PRO A 84 -2.41 8.22 10.11
C PRO A 84 -2.52 9.58 9.42
N CYS A 85 -3.50 10.38 9.83
CA CYS A 85 -3.62 11.75 9.33
C CYS A 85 -2.49 12.61 9.90
N ILE A 86 -2.12 13.68 9.20
CA ILE A 86 -1.13 14.66 9.66
C ILE A 86 -1.44 15.13 11.09
N GLU A 87 -2.71 15.35 11.40
CA GLU A 87 -3.18 15.83 12.70
C GLU A 87 -2.89 14.81 13.81
N ASP A 88 -3.17 13.53 13.55
CA ASP A 88 -2.94 12.44 14.50
C ASP A 88 -1.44 12.26 14.78
N VAL A 89 -0.62 12.30 13.73
CA VAL A 89 0.84 12.19 13.85
C VAL A 89 1.43 13.38 14.58
N GLN A 90 0.92 14.58 14.30
CA GLN A 90 1.34 15.81 14.96
C GLN A 90 1.01 15.79 16.45
N ALA A 91 -0.21 15.38 16.82
CA ALA A 91 -0.60 15.23 18.22
C ALA A 91 0.29 14.23 18.95
N ALA A 92 0.56 13.07 18.35
CA ALA A 92 1.46 12.06 18.91
C ALA A 92 2.89 12.60 19.08
N CYS A 93 3.41 13.36 18.11
CA CYS A 93 4.74 13.97 18.20
C CYS A 93 4.87 15.02 19.31
N GLY A 94 3.77 15.71 19.64
CA GLY A 94 3.73 16.69 20.73
C GLY A 94 3.79 16.05 22.12
N LEU A 95 3.36 14.80 22.25
CA LEU A 95 3.41 14.02 23.49
C LEU A 95 4.70 13.20 23.64
N ALA A 96 5.44 12.97 22.55
CA ALA A 96 6.62 12.12 22.54
C ALA A 96 7.87 12.82 23.10
N HIS A 97 8.63 12.11 23.94
CA HIS A 97 9.94 12.58 24.40
C HIS A 97 10.88 12.87 23.21
N PHE A 98 11.55 14.02 23.24
CA PHE A 98 12.25 14.58 22.08
C PHE A 98 13.50 13.81 21.63
N SER A 99 14.04 12.90 22.45
CA SER A 99 15.36 12.29 22.25
C SER A 99 15.39 10.91 21.58
N SER A 100 14.24 10.29 21.26
CA SER A 100 14.26 8.98 20.61
C SER A 100 14.43 9.08 19.09
N LEU A 101 15.06 8.07 18.50
CA LEU A 101 15.24 7.97 17.05
C LEU A 101 13.89 7.79 16.35
N GLU A 102 12.96 7.05 16.97
CA GLU A 102 11.60 6.86 16.47
C GLU A 102 10.85 8.19 16.39
N ALA A 103 10.92 9.01 17.45
CA ALA A 103 10.30 10.33 17.45
C ALA A 103 10.91 11.24 16.38
N THR A 104 12.21 11.13 16.14
CA THR A 104 12.90 11.86 15.05
C THR A 104 12.40 11.39 13.68
N LEU A 105 12.31 10.08 13.44
CA LEU A 105 11.81 9.51 12.19
C LEU A 105 10.36 9.92 11.91
N VAL A 106 9.49 9.85 12.90
CA VAL A 106 8.07 10.24 12.75
C VAL A 106 7.94 11.74 12.44
N ARG A 107 8.75 12.61 13.06
CA ARG A 107 8.77 14.04 12.73
C ARG A 107 9.24 14.30 11.29
N GLU A 108 10.19 13.52 10.79
CA GLU A 108 10.61 13.61 9.38
C GLU A 108 9.52 13.14 8.42
N LEU A 109 8.76 12.09 8.75
CA LEU A 109 7.58 11.69 7.98
C LEU A 109 6.52 12.79 7.96
N LEU A 110 6.26 13.43 9.10
CA LEU A 110 5.33 14.56 9.21
C LEU A 110 5.80 15.77 8.39
N SER A 111 7.09 16.10 8.45
CA SER A 111 7.69 17.16 7.61
C SER A 111 7.52 16.84 6.13
N ARG A 112 7.77 15.59 5.73
CA ARG A 112 7.61 15.16 4.34
C ARG A 112 6.16 15.26 3.87
N ALA A 113 5.20 14.85 4.70
CA ALA A 113 3.79 14.96 4.36
C ALA A 113 3.40 16.41 4.09
N ARG A 114 3.83 17.35 4.95
CA ARG A 114 3.59 18.79 4.75
C ARG A 114 4.24 19.36 3.49
N GLU A 115 5.47 18.95 3.18
CA GLU A 115 6.13 19.34 1.92
C GLU A 115 5.30 18.88 0.71
N LEU A 116 4.86 17.61 0.71
CA LEU A 116 4.03 17.06 -0.37
C LEU A 116 2.67 17.75 -0.47
N SER A 117 2.06 18.10 0.66
CA SER A 117 0.85 18.90 0.72
C SER A 117 1.02 20.28 0.08
N ALA A 118 2.14 20.95 0.36
CA ALA A 118 2.46 22.23 -0.27
C ALA A 118 2.71 22.07 -1.78
N ASP A 119 3.44 21.03 -2.21
CA ASP A 119 3.68 20.72 -3.61
C ASP A 119 2.37 20.46 -4.37
N ALA A 120 1.45 19.71 -3.76
CA ALA A 120 0.12 19.45 -4.30
C ALA A 120 -0.72 20.72 -4.43
N ARG A 121 -0.77 21.58 -3.40
CA ARG A 121 -1.48 22.87 -3.48
C ARG A 121 -0.87 23.80 -4.54
N SER A 122 0.46 23.81 -4.67
CA SER A 122 1.18 24.54 -5.71
C SER A 122 0.81 24.03 -7.10
N LEU A 123 0.76 22.71 -7.29
CA LEU A 123 0.33 22.08 -8.54
C LEU A 123 -1.10 22.47 -8.92
N VAL A 124 -2.05 22.35 -7.99
CA VAL A 124 -3.45 22.72 -8.20
C VAL A 124 -3.55 24.17 -8.67
N THR A 125 -2.83 25.07 -8.00
CA THR A 125 -2.79 26.50 -8.37
C THR A 125 -2.19 26.72 -9.76
N ALA A 126 -1.12 26.00 -10.11
CA ALA A 126 -0.49 26.11 -11.41
C ALA A 126 -1.42 25.64 -12.54
N ILE A 127 -2.12 24.52 -12.34
CA ILE A 127 -3.08 24.00 -13.33
C ILE A 127 -4.26 24.96 -13.51
N SER A 128 -4.83 25.47 -12.42
CA SER A 128 -5.93 26.45 -12.49
C SER A 128 -5.56 27.73 -13.24
N LYS A 129 -4.28 28.13 -13.23
CA LYS A 129 -3.78 29.31 -13.96
C LYS A 129 -3.42 29.03 -15.41
N ALA A 130 -3.01 27.82 -15.75
CA ALA A 130 -2.44 27.51 -17.06
C ALA A 130 -3.48 27.51 -18.19
N GLY A 131 -4.77 27.30 -17.89
CA GLY A 131 -5.86 27.20 -18.87
C GLY A 131 -5.80 25.94 -19.74
N THR A 132 -4.63 25.61 -20.28
CA THR A 132 -4.29 24.34 -20.96
C THR A 132 -3.10 23.68 -20.27
N VAL A 133 -3.17 22.36 -20.03
CA VAL A 133 -2.13 21.63 -19.29
C VAL A 133 -1.02 21.18 -20.23
N SER A 134 0.17 21.79 -20.12
CA SER A 134 1.36 21.37 -20.89
C SER A 134 1.88 19.99 -20.46
N ASP A 135 2.67 19.34 -21.30
CA ASP A 135 3.25 18.02 -21.02
C ASP A 135 4.13 18.02 -19.77
N GLU A 136 4.90 19.09 -19.53
CA GLU A 136 5.71 19.25 -18.32
C GLU A 136 4.82 19.33 -17.07
N LEU A 137 3.70 20.04 -17.17
CA LEU A 137 2.74 20.16 -16.07
C LEU A 137 2.04 18.83 -15.82
N GLN A 138 1.74 18.04 -16.85
CA GLN A 138 1.22 16.69 -16.72
C GLN A 138 2.24 15.76 -16.03
N GLN A 139 3.50 15.79 -16.45
CA GLN A 139 4.56 14.97 -15.83
C GLN A 139 4.76 15.34 -14.36
N ARG A 140 4.80 16.63 -14.06
CA ARG A 140 4.86 17.14 -12.68
C ARG A 140 3.65 16.65 -11.87
N ALA A 141 2.45 16.72 -12.44
CA ALA A 141 1.25 16.29 -11.74
C ALA A 141 1.27 14.81 -11.39
N ARG A 142 1.66 13.95 -12.34
CA ARG A 142 1.83 12.50 -12.09
C ARG A 142 2.82 12.25 -10.95
N SER A 143 3.99 12.89 -10.98
CA SER A 143 5.01 12.75 -9.94
C SER A 143 4.51 13.18 -8.55
N VAL A 144 3.73 14.26 -8.46
CA VAL A 144 3.18 14.76 -7.19
C VAL A 144 2.11 13.80 -6.67
N ILE A 145 1.17 13.39 -7.53
CA ILE A 145 0.10 12.44 -7.17
C ILE A 145 0.69 11.13 -6.67
N GLU A 146 1.67 10.57 -7.36
CA GLU A 146 2.36 9.35 -6.94
C GLU A 146 3.06 9.53 -5.60
N SER A 147 3.70 10.67 -5.37
CA SER A 147 4.39 10.96 -4.11
C SER A 147 3.41 11.07 -2.94
N VAL A 148 2.28 11.74 -3.12
CA VAL A 148 1.20 11.82 -2.12
C VAL A 148 0.61 10.44 -1.87
N LEU A 149 0.31 9.70 -2.93
CA LEU A 149 -0.19 8.32 -2.83
C LEU A 149 0.84 7.35 -2.28
N ALA A 150 2.13 7.63 -2.29
CA ALA A 150 3.17 6.79 -1.68
C ALA A 150 3.47 7.17 -0.22
N CYS A 151 3.13 8.38 0.23
CA CYS A 151 3.50 8.88 1.54
C CYS A 151 2.79 8.13 2.68
N GLU A 152 3.53 7.82 3.74
CA GLU A 152 3.06 7.05 4.89
C GLU A 152 2.07 7.83 5.77
N VAL A 153 2.11 9.16 5.71
CA VAL A 153 1.23 10.05 6.46
C VAL A 153 0.29 10.75 5.48
N PHE A 154 -0.99 10.76 5.80
CA PHE A 154 -2.04 11.22 4.92
C PHE A 154 -2.49 12.64 5.27
N ASP A 155 -2.68 13.50 4.27
CA ASP A 155 -3.30 14.81 4.42
C ASP A 155 -4.74 14.74 3.90
N ALA A 156 -5.71 14.82 4.81
CA ALA A 156 -7.12 14.71 4.48
C ALA A 156 -7.68 15.92 3.72
N GLU A 157 -7.02 17.07 3.79
CA GLU A 157 -7.45 18.29 3.10
C GLU A 157 -6.94 18.36 1.67
N VAL A 158 -5.70 17.91 1.44
CA VAL A 158 -5.07 17.97 0.11
C VAL A 158 -5.63 16.89 -0.80
N PHE A 159 -5.94 15.72 -0.24
CA PHE A 159 -6.32 14.57 -1.04
C PHE A 159 -7.55 14.82 -1.94
N PRO A 160 -8.67 15.41 -1.45
CA PRO A 160 -9.81 15.77 -2.28
C PRO A 160 -9.46 16.70 -3.46
N MET A 161 -8.47 17.59 -3.29
CA MET A 161 -8.03 18.50 -4.35
C MET A 161 -7.34 17.77 -5.51
N LEU A 162 -6.78 16.58 -5.24
CA LEU A 162 -6.09 15.77 -6.24
C LEU A 162 -7.02 14.83 -7.03
N VAL A 163 -8.23 14.56 -6.52
CA VAL A 163 -9.22 13.64 -7.11
C VAL A 163 -9.51 13.95 -8.59
N PRO A 164 -9.78 15.21 -9.02
CA PRO A 164 -10.04 15.50 -10.43
C PRO A 164 -8.87 15.15 -11.34
N PHE A 165 -7.64 15.39 -10.87
CA PHE A 165 -6.42 15.09 -11.61
C PHE A 165 -6.16 13.59 -11.68
N ILE A 166 -6.36 12.87 -10.58
CA ILE A 166 -6.29 11.41 -10.57
C ILE A 166 -7.26 10.83 -11.61
N ARG A 167 -8.50 11.32 -11.66
CA ARG A 167 -9.50 10.91 -12.66
C ARG A 167 -9.03 11.18 -14.09
N MET A 168 -8.51 12.37 -14.34
CA MET A 168 -7.99 12.75 -15.66
C MET A 168 -6.82 11.86 -16.11
N TYR A 169 -5.88 11.52 -15.23
CA TYR A 169 -4.70 10.72 -15.59
C TYR A 169 -4.95 9.22 -15.65
N CYS A 170 -6.02 8.76 -15.01
CA CYS A 170 -6.33 7.34 -14.90
C CYS A 170 -7.60 6.95 -15.65
N SER A 171 -8.20 7.85 -16.44
CA SER A 171 -9.52 7.67 -17.07
C SER A 171 -9.70 6.29 -17.70
N ASP A 172 -8.73 5.87 -18.51
CA ASP A 172 -8.82 4.63 -19.27
C ASP A 172 -8.82 3.43 -18.32
N MET A 173 -7.90 3.44 -17.34
CA MET A 173 -7.81 2.43 -16.30
C MET A 173 -9.07 2.38 -15.41
N LEU A 174 -9.69 3.54 -15.15
CA LEU A 174 -10.88 3.63 -14.31
C LEU A 174 -12.09 2.97 -14.96
N GLU A 175 -12.32 3.26 -16.25
CA GLU A 175 -13.44 2.68 -16.99
C GLU A 175 -13.24 1.17 -17.19
N GLU A 176 -12.03 0.73 -17.53
CA GLU A 176 -11.71 -0.70 -17.73
C GLU A 176 -11.98 -1.55 -16.50
N GLN A 177 -11.72 -1.03 -15.29
CA GLN A 177 -11.81 -1.81 -14.05
C GLN A 177 -13.06 -1.52 -13.22
N LYS A 178 -13.98 -0.68 -13.71
CA LYS A 178 -15.17 -0.23 -12.98
C LYS A 178 -16.06 -1.39 -12.53
N GLY A 179 -16.27 -2.39 -13.39
CA GLY A 179 -17.06 -3.59 -13.07
C GLY A 179 -16.49 -4.35 -11.87
N ALA A 180 -15.19 -4.67 -11.91
CA ALA A 180 -14.50 -5.35 -10.81
C ALA A 180 -14.50 -4.52 -9.51
N TRP A 181 -14.43 -3.19 -9.63
CA TRP A 181 -14.46 -2.28 -8.50
C TRP A 181 -15.82 -2.28 -7.80
N ILE A 182 -16.91 -2.19 -8.56
CA ILE A 182 -18.29 -2.26 -8.04
C ILE A 182 -18.57 -3.62 -7.41
N GLU A 183 -18.10 -4.71 -8.04
CA GLU A 183 -18.24 -6.05 -7.48
C GLU A 183 -17.49 -6.18 -6.14
N MET A 184 -16.26 -5.66 -6.05
CA MET A 184 -15.48 -5.63 -4.82
C MET A 184 -16.19 -4.84 -3.71
N GLN A 185 -16.76 -3.68 -4.03
CA GLN A 185 -17.48 -2.82 -3.09
C GLN A 185 -18.74 -3.49 -2.52
N ASN A 186 -19.53 -4.13 -3.37
CA ASN A 186 -20.80 -4.75 -2.97
C ASN A 186 -20.64 -6.15 -2.37
N ARG A 187 -19.42 -6.69 -2.36
CA ARG A 187 -19.16 -8.02 -1.83
C ARG A 187 -19.38 -8.03 -0.31
N PRO A 188 -20.18 -8.97 0.22
CA PRO A 188 -20.31 -9.12 1.67
C PRO A 188 -18.94 -9.31 2.32
N LEU A 189 -18.70 -8.60 3.41
CA LEU A 189 -17.47 -8.73 4.20
C LEU A 189 -17.29 -10.20 4.59
N ARG A 190 -16.18 -10.81 4.14
CA ARG A 190 -15.88 -12.20 4.49
C ARG A 190 -15.55 -12.25 5.97
N SER A 191 -16.18 -13.16 6.70
CA SER A 191 -15.83 -13.45 8.10
C SER A 191 -14.45 -14.08 8.26
N SER A 192 -13.84 -14.55 7.17
CA SER A 192 -12.49 -15.12 7.15
C SER A 192 -11.57 -14.31 6.23
N PRO A 193 -10.36 -13.94 6.68
CA PRO A 193 -9.41 -13.20 5.86
C PRO A 193 -8.96 -14.05 4.67
N LEU A 194 -8.76 -13.42 3.51
CA LEU A 194 -8.18 -14.09 2.35
C LEU A 194 -6.84 -14.74 2.74
N ARG A 195 -6.57 -15.93 2.18
CA ARG A 195 -5.27 -16.60 2.36
C ARG A 195 -4.18 -15.68 1.82
N THR A 196 -3.46 -15.03 2.73
CA THR A 196 -2.35 -14.16 2.35
C THR A 196 -1.18 -15.02 1.87
N LEU A 197 -0.37 -14.48 0.96
CA LEU A 197 0.86 -15.13 0.48
C LEU A 197 1.86 -15.44 1.62
N PHE A 198 1.67 -14.85 2.80
CA PHE A 198 2.51 -15.03 3.98
C PHE A 198 2.01 -16.12 4.93
N VAL A 199 0.78 -16.62 4.76
CA VAL A 199 0.37 -17.86 5.41
C VAL A 199 1.03 -18.99 4.63
N ARG A 200 2.21 -19.41 5.06
CA ARG A 200 2.70 -20.77 4.74
C ARG A 200 1.54 -21.69 5.08
N SER A 201 0.91 -22.25 4.06
CA SER A 201 0.02 -23.38 4.24
C SER A 201 0.82 -24.37 5.07
N LYS A 202 0.37 -24.63 6.31
CA LYS A 202 0.95 -25.71 7.11
C LYS A 202 0.97 -26.91 6.18
N ARG A 203 2.17 -27.32 5.77
CA ARG A 203 2.40 -28.51 4.95
C ARG A 203 1.96 -29.68 5.83
N GLY A 204 0.66 -29.97 5.80
CA GLY A 204 0.05 -31.05 6.55
C GLY A 204 0.63 -32.35 6.03
N LYS A 205 1.37 -33.03 6.91
CA LYS A 205 1.82 -34.42 6.89
C LYS A 205 1.42 -35.21 5.63
N ARG A 206 2.37 -35.42 4.71
CA ARG A 206 2.32 -36.61 3.85
C ARG A 206 2.54 -37.82 4.77
N ASN A 207 1.52 -38.65 4.91
CA ASN A 207 1.62 -39.92 5.60
C ASN A 207 2.76 -40.74 4.99
N SER A 208 3.74 -41.02 5.83
CA SER A 208 4.80 -41.98 5.59
C SER A 208 4.25 -43.39 5.78
N HIS A 209 4.07 -44.13 4.68
CA HIS A 209 4.16 -45.58 4.67
C HIS A 209 5.09 -45.98 3.53
N GLY A 210 6.19 -46.63 3.89
CA GLY A 210 7.38 -46.77 3.05
C GLY A 210 7.40 -47.95 2.09
N LYS A 211 8.39 -47.92 1.19
CA LYS A 211 9.50 -48.89 1.04
C LYS A 211 10.47 -48.37 -0.05
N LEU A 212 11.77 -48.34 0.29
CA LEU A 212 12.98 -48.04 -0.50
C LEU A 212 13.26 -49.12 -1.58
N PRO A 213 14.37 -49.11 -2.41
CA PRO A 213 15.51 -48.18 -2.56
C PRO A 213 15.99 -47.92 -4.03
N SER A 214 17.06 -47.12 -4.18
CA SER A 214 18.23 -47.37 -5.07
C SER A 214 18.63 -46.28 -6.11
N LYS A 215 19.68 -45.52 -5.72
CA LYS A 215 20.90 -45.10 -6.47
C LYS A 215 20.77 -44.33 -7.81
N LYS A 216 21.21 -43.05 -7.80
CA LYS A 216 22.58 -42.63 -8.22
C LYS A 216 22.77 -41.11 -8.08
N GLU A 217 23.93 -40.74 -7.54
CA GLU A 217 24.47 -39.38 -7.45
C GLU A 217 24.65 -38.71 -8.82
N ARG A 218 24.54 -37.38 -8.88
CA ARG A 218 25.70 -36.50 -9.18
C ARG A 218 25.44 -35.03 -8.84
N LYS A 219 26.43 -34.46 -8.16
CA LYS A 219 26.58 -33.10 -7.61
C LYS A 219 26.38 -31.98 -8.65
N ARG A 220 25.68 -30.90 -8.29
CA ARG A 220 26.06 -29.51 -8.65
C ARG A 220 25.66 -28.52 -7.54
N SER A 221 26.68 -27.77 -7.11
CA SER A 221 26.74 -26.55 -6.29
C SER A 221 25.73 -26.36 -5.16
N ARG A 222 26.22 -26.57 -3.93
CA ARG A 222 25.61 -26.08 -2.69
C ARG A 222 25.81 -24.55 -2.67
N VAL A 223 24.81 -23.80 -3.13
CA VAL A 223 24.63 -22.41 -2.67
C VAL A 223 24.39 -22.54 -1.17
N VAL A 224 25.32 -22.05 -0.36
CA VAL A 224 25.10 -21.87 1.06
C VAL A 224 24.09 -20.74 1.19
N TYR A 225 22.80 -21.08 1.12
CA TYR A 225 21.80 -20.26 1.75
C TYR A 225 22.14 -20.27 3.23
N HIS A 226 22.44 -19.11 3.78
CA HIS A 226 22.34 -18.91 5.21
C HIS A 226 20.97 -19.45 5.61
N HIS A 227 20.99 -20.46 6.48
CA HIS A 227 19.80 -20.95 7.17
C HIS A 227 19.41 -19.80 8.11
N ASP A 228 18.66 -18.83 7.59
CA ASP A 228 17.91 -17.91 8.41
C ASP A 228 16.80 -18.73 9.06
N ASP A 229 17.15 -19.42 10.16
CA ASP A 229 16.21 -19.84 11.20
C ASP A 229 15.73 -18.60 12.00
N GLU A 230 15.62 -17.44 11.34
CA GLU A 230 14.85 -16.31 11.84
C GLU A 230 13.38 -16.64 11.65
N GLN A 231 12.86 -17.39 12.62
CA GLN A 231 11.44 -17.49 12.84
C GLN A 231 10.90 -16.06 12.97
N CYS A 232 10.11 -15.64 11.97
CA CYS A 232 9.49 -14.33 11.93
C CYS A 232 8.81 -14.09 13.28
N SER A 233 9.40 -13.18 14.04
CA SER A 233 8.98 -12.78 15.39
C SER A 233 7.73 -11.90 15.31
N ALA A 234 6.81 -12.13 14.38
CA ALA A 234 5.59 -11.33 14.20
C ALA A 234 4.75 -11.26 15.50
N ASP A 235 4.82 -12.28 16.35
CA ASP A 235 4.14 -12.31 17.64
C ASP A 235 4.80 -11.37 18.69
N THR A 236 6.06 -10.98 18.47
CA THR A 236 6.88 -10.08 19.33
C THR A 236 7.25 -8.75 18.66
N CYS A 237 7.16 -8.65 17.34
CA CYS A 237 7.39 -7.43 16.57
C CYS A 237 6.11 -6.59 16.59
N LEU A 238 6.15 -5.54 17.41
CA LEU A 238 5.13 -4.50 17.53
C LEU A 238 3.77 -5.05 17.96
N LYS A 239 3.51 -5.07 19.28
CA LYS A 239 2.19 -4.72 19.80
C LYS A 239 2.14 -3.18 19.89
N PRO A 240 1.77 -2.44 18.85
CA PRO A 240 1.60 -0.99 18.98
C PRO A 240 0.36 -0.77 19.85
N PHE A 241 0.56 -0.48 21.14
CA PHE A 241 -0.47 0.10 22.02
C PHE A 241 -1.88 -0.51 21.90
N GLY A 242 -1.98 -1.83 21.70
CA GLY A 242 -3.26 -2.49 21.38
C GLY A 242 -4.31 -2.31 22.46
N GLU A 243 -3.90 -2.28 23.73
CA GLU A 243 -4.80 -2.06 24.87
C GLU A 243 -5.11 -0.57 25.09
N LEU A 244 -4.15 0.32 24.82
CA LEU A 244 -4.31 1.78 24.96
C LEU A 244 -5.20 2.39 23.87
N LEU A 245 -5.16 1.86 22.63
CA LEU A 245 -6.07 2.25 21.55
C LEU A 245 -7.50 1.72 21.75
N ILE A 246 -7.67 0.56 22.40
CA ILE A 246 -8.99 0.05 22.80
C ILE A 246 -9.57 0.95 23.91
N LEU A 247 -8.77 1.34 24.90
CA LEU A 247 -9.18 2.29 25.95
C LEU A 247 -9.54 3.67 25.37
N TYR A 248 -8.78 4.19 24.41
CA TYR A 248 -9.09 5.47 23.76
C TYR A 248 -10.37 5.42 22.91
N ARG A 249 -10.70 4.26 22.33
CA ARG A 249 -11.99 4.03 21.64
C ARG A 249 -13.16 3.87 22.62
N LEU A 250 -12.96 3.19 23.74
CA LEU A 250 -14.00 3.04 24.76
C LEU A 250 -14.29 4.36 25.49
N LEU A 251 -13.29 5.22 25.69
CA LEU A 251 -13.46 6.53 26.31
C LEU A 251 -14.08 7.58 25.39
N ASN A 252 -13.90 7.47 24.06
CA ASN A 252 -14.46 8.43 23.09
C ASN A 252 -15.76 7.97 22.40
N CYS A 253 -16.16 6.71 22.52
CA CYS A 253 -17.48 6.23 22.08
C CYS A 253 -18.56 6.29 23.18
N GLY A 254 -18.24 6.82 24.36
CA GLY A 254 -19.16 7.00 25.47
C GLY A 254 -19.72 8.43 25.58
N GLN A 255 -20.52 8.88 24.62
CA GLN A 255 -21.48 9.96 24.90
C GLN A 255 -22.77 9.36 25.47
N ILE A 256 -22.86 9.41 26.80
CA ILE A 256 -24.02 9.77 27.64
C ILE A 256 -25.40 9.49 27.02
N PRO A 257 -26.19 8.53 27.53
CA PRO A 257 -27.63 8.69 27.56
C PRO A 257 -28.01 9.60 28.74
N ARG A 258 -28.85 10.59 28.46
CA ARG A 258 -29.72 11.19 29.47
C ARG A 258 -30.70 10.16 29.98
#